data_AF-A0A7L4MDF4-F1
#
_entry.id   AF-A0A7L4MDF4-F1
#
_cell.length_a   1.000
_cell.length_b   1.000
_cell.length_c   1.000
_cell.angle_alpha   90.00
_cell.angle_beta   90.00
_cell.angle_gamma   90.00
#
_symmetry.space_group_name_H-M   'P 1'
#
loop_
_entity.id
_entity.type
_entity.pdbx_description
1 polymer ?
#
loop_
_entity_poly.entity_id
_entity_poly.type
_entity_poly.pdbx_seq_one_letter_code
_entity_poly.pdbx_strand_id
1 'polypeptide(L)'
;MDEESLEAAIQTYNAQLQQVELALGAGLDPSQQSDLIQLQEDLKQLIELTESSLVSVKKSKLLATLDTNAASSSSPVGLLEQDTKPASSAHDEEYAAFKEAIAELGTEEEPSSNSNEISSKRDEETDDKNDSKYSEEEEESDREEEEELSGMKVKAPYYSSWGTLEYHNAMIVGTEDLEDGSAGVRVLYLYPTHKSLKPCPFFLDDKCRFKENCRFSHGQVVSVEELQPFQEPNLSALEVGSACLAKHSDGIWYTAKITDIDSGYYTVKFDSLLLKEAVVEGDSVIPPLRSEDGAESAESDDDSVDDSGYAKGVPENGEWTPACSSSFGGWEAHTRGIGSKLLIRMGYEFGKGLGKNSEGRVEPVQAVVLPKGKSLDQCAEVLQKKKQGKLDPSKSRKCRAKGNSSGRFPAGGRKPPRNVFDFLNEKLRGKSTGEKAGGMAVPERNSKEIYHASKSTRRALSVRLFQTMEKIEQTQKAIIGIRQALERNIGRHSVATAQLEEKLANAHKQLGQLQAQEASLQREQKKADTHKKMTEF
;
A
#
# COMPACT_ATOMS: atom_id res chain seq x y z
N MET A 1 30.35 13.44 14.72
CA MET A 1 29.99 14.57 15.60
C MET A 1 30.65 14.29 16.93
N ASP A 2 31.51 15.19 17.38
CA ASP A 2 32.24 14.98 18.63
C ASP A 2 31.36 15.34 19.83
N GLU A 3 31.43 14.56 20.91
CA GLU A 3 30.65 14.73 22.14
C GLU A 3 30.77 16.16 22.70
N GLU A 4 32.01 16.67 22.75
CA GLU A 4 32.32 18.04 23.22
C GLU A 4 31.68 19.12 22.34
N SER A 5 31.54 18.87 21.04
CA SER A 5 30.91 19.82 20.12
C SER A 5 29.40 19.90 20.32
N LEU A 6 28.75 18.79 20.66
CA LEU A 6 27.31 18.76 20.94
C LEU A 6 27.00 19.40 22.29
N GLU A 7 27.83 19.16 23.31
CA GLU A 7 27.69 19.81 24.61
C GLU A 7 27.88 21.33 24.53
N ALA A 8 28.87 21.79 23.75
CA ALA A 8 29.06 23.21 23.49
C ALA A 8 27.86 23.83 22.75
N ALA A 9 27.29 23.13 21.77
CA ALA A 9 26.11 23.59 21.05
C ALA A 9 24.89 23.74 21.97
N ILE A 10 24.62 22.75 22.83
CA ILE A 10 23.54 22.79 23.82
C ILE A 10 23.71 23.99 24.76
N GLN A 11 24.93 24.27 25.22
CA GLN A 11 25.20 25.46 26.04
C GLN A 11 24.90 26.77 25.31
N THR A 12 25.26 26.86 24.01
CA THR A 12 24.94 28.05 23.21
C THR A 12 23.44 28.24 22.98
N TYR A 13 22.69 27.16 22.73
CA TYR A 13 21.24 27.24 22.55
C TYR A 13 20.52 27.59 23.85
N ASN A 14 20.95 27.06 24.98
CA ASN A 14 20.43 27.45 26.29
C ASN A 14 20.67 28.93 26.60
N ALA A 15 21.86 29.46 26.26
CA ALA A 15 22.15 30.89 26.42
C ALA A 15 21.26 31.76 25.51
N GLN A 16 20.98 31.32 24.29
CA GLN A 16 20.06 32.00 23.37
C GLN A 16 18.61 31.95 23.87
N LEU A 17 18.17 30.80 24.41
CA LEU A 17 16.84 30.65 24.98
C LEU A 17 16.62 31.60 26.17
N GLN A 18 17.62 31.72 27.06
CA GLN A 18 17.57 32.69 28.16
C GLN A 18 17.48 34.14 27.67
N GLN A 19 18.15 34.49 26.57
CA GLN A 19 18.05 35.83 25.98
C GLN A 19 16.66 36.11 25.42
N VAL A 20 16.03 35.12 24.77
CA VAL A 20 14.66 35.22 24.24
C VAL A 20 13.65 35.34 25.39
N GLU A 21 13.82 34.58 26.47
CA GLU A 21 12.96 34.66 27.65
C GLU A 21 13.06 36.02 28.36
N LEU A 22 14.28 36.58 28.47
CA LEU A 22 14.47 37.94 28.97
C LEU A 22 13.82 39.00 28.07
N ALA A 23 13.87 38.83 26.74
CA ALA A 23 13.22 39.73 25.79
C ALA A 23 11.69 39.66 25.88
N LEU A 24 11.13 38.46 26.06
CA LEU A 24 9.70 38.26 26.29
C LEU A 24 9.23 38.87 27.62
N GLY A 25 10.07 38.81 28.67
CA GLY A 25 9.80 39.43 29.97
C GLY A 25 9.89 40.97 29.97
N ALA A 26 10.58 41.57 28.98
CA ALA A 26 10.76 43.02 28.89
C ALA A 26 9.57 43.76 28.23
N GLY A 27 8.56 43.04 27.73
CA GLY A 27 7.31 43.62 27.21
C GLY A 27 7.46 44.38 25.89
N LEU A 28 7.85 43.67 24.83
CA LEU A 28 7.99 44.20 23.46
C LEU A 28 6.64 44.28 22.70
N ASP A 29 6.64 44.93 21.54
CA ASP A 29 5.47 45.11 20.68
C ASP A 29 4.76 43.76 20.37
N PRO A 30 3.42 43.73 20.34
CA PRO A 30 2.63 42.50 20.25
C PRO A 30 2.84 41.69 18.96
N SER A 31 3.38 42.31 17.91
CA SER A 31 3.74 41.61 16.66
C SER A 31 5.09 40.89 16.73
N GLN A 32 6.03 41.37 17.55
CA GLN A 32 7.33 40.71 17.76
C GLN A 32 7.24 39.65 18.87
N GLN A 33 6.25 39.77 19.74
CA GLN A 33 6.00 38.81 20.81
C GLN A 33 5.61 37.43 20.27
N SER A 34 4.81 37.34 19.20
CA SER A 34 4.49 36.06 18.55
C SER A 34 5.73 35.39 17.97
N ASP A 35 6.59 36.18 17.31
CA ASP A 35 7.81 35.67 16.67
C ASP A 35 8.83 35.18 17.73
N LEU A 36 8.92 35.88 18.87
CA LEU A 36 9.77 35.47 19.99
C LEU A 36 9.23 34.23 20.72
N ILE A 37 7.92 34.05 20.82
CA ILE A 37 7.31 32.82 21.37
C ILE A 37 7.61 31.64 20.45
N GLN A 38 7.47 31.83 19.13
CA GLN A 38 7.82 30.79 18.16
C GLN A 38 9.31 30.43 18.23
N LEU A 39 10.19 31.43 18.29
CA LEU A 39 11.63 31.21 18.45
C LEU A 39 11.97 30.49 19.76
N GLN A 40 11.25 30.75 20.85
CA GLN A 40 11.41 30.04 22.12
C GLN A 40 11.05 28.56 21.98
N GLU A 41 9.96 28.24 21.29
CA GLU A 41 9.53 26.87 21.03
C GLU A 41 10.53 26.12 20.13
N ASP A 42 10.97 26.77 19.05
CA ASP A 42 11.97 26.22 18.13
C ASP A 42 13.31 25.94 18.83
N LEU A 43 13.78 26.85 19.70
CA LEU A 43 15.01 26.65 20.48
C LEU A 43 14.88 25.50 21.48
N LYS A 44 13.71 25.31 22.10
CA LYS A 44 13.45 24.17 23.01
C LYS A 44 13.49 22.84 22.25
N GLN A 45 12.84 22.76 21.10
CA GLN A 45 12.88 21.57 20.24
C GLN A 45 14.31 21.27 19.76
N LEU A 46 15.07 22.30 19.40
CA LEU A 46 16.45 22.14 18.93
C LEU A 46 17.40 21.65 20.06
N ILE A 47 17.17 22.09 21.30
CA ILE A 47 17.88 21.57 22.47
C ILE A 47 17.54 20.08 22.68
N GLU A 48 16.27 19.70 22.63
CA GLU A 48 15.84 18.30 22.79
C GLU A 48 16.43 17.37 21.72
N LEU A 49 16.45 17.80 20.46
CA LEU A 49 17.06 17.04 19.36
C LEU A 49 18.59 16.90 19.50
N THR A 50 19.25 17.92 20.06
CA THR A 50 20.71 17.88 20.26
C THR A 50 21.08 17.09 21.50
N GLU A 51 20.26 17.08 22.55
CA GLU A 51 20.40 16.23 23.73
C GLU A 51 20.19 14.75 23.39
N SER A 52 19.16 14.40 22.61
CA SER A 52 18.94 13.02 22.15
C SER A 52 20.09 12.54 21.26
N SER A 53 20.62 13.41 20.39
CA SER A 53 21.83 13.12 19.60
C SER A 53 23.06 12.89 20.49
N LEU A 54 23.23 13.68 21.56
CA LEU A 54 24.32 13.51 22.53
C LEU A 54 24.21 12.17 23.27
N VAL A 55 23.01 11.79 23.72
CA VAL A 55 22.76 10.51 24.38
C VAL A 55 23.09 9.34 23.46
N SER A 56 22.71 9.42 22.18
CA SER A 56 23.04 8.41 21.17
C SER A 56 24.56 8.26 20.98
N VAL A 57 25.28 9.39 20.87
CA VAL A 57 26.75 9.39 20.76
C VAL A 57 27.40 8.80 22.02
N LYS A 58 26.95 9.19 23.22
CA LYS A 58 27.43 8.63 24.50
C LYS A 58 27.20 7.12 24.60
N LYS A 59 26.01 6.64 24.19
CA LYS A 59 25.68 5.21 24.14
C LYS A 59 26.61 4.46 23.20
N SER A 60 26.84 4.97 21.99
CA SER A 60 27.75 4.34 21.02
C SER A 60 29.21 4.28 21.53
N LYS A 61 29.67 5.32 22.23
CA LYS A 61 31.02 5.38 22.82
C LYS A 61 31.17 4.38 23.96
N LEU A 62 30.17 4.24 24.83
CA LEU A 62 30.17 3.23 25.90
C LEU A 62 30.18 1.80 25.34
N LEU A 63 29.35 1.52 24.33
CA LEU A 63 29.34 0.22 23.65
C LEU A 63 30.72 -0.10 23.04
N ALA A 64 31.35 0.87 22.36
CA ALA A 64 32.69 0.71 21.82
C ALA A 64 33.74 0.40 22.91
N THR A 65 33.64 1.02 24.10
CA THR A 65 34.57 0.70 25.21
C THR A 65 34.36 -0.70 25.79
N LEU A 66 33.12 -1.19 25.83
CA LEU A 66 32.81 -2.54 26.31
C LEU A 66 33.28 -3.60 25.32
N ASP A 67 33.12 -3.38 24.02
CA ASP A 67 33.62 -4.27 22.98
C ASP A 67 35.16 -4.34 22.97
N THR A 68 35.84 -3.21 23.21
CA THR A 68 37.31 -3.22 23.35
C THR A 68 37.78 -3.96 24.60
N ASN A 69 37.05 -3.86 25.72
CA ASN A 69 37.37 -4.57 26.96
C ASN A 69 37.10 -6.08 26.86
N ALA A 70 36.06 -6.47 26.12
CA ALA A 70 35.77 -7.87 25.80
C ALA A 70 36.86 -8.47 24.89
N ALA A 71 37.33 -7.71 23.88
CA ALA A 71 38.39 -8.14 22.97
C ALA A 71 39.78 -8.25 23.63
N SER A 72 40.08 -7.45 24.65
CA SER A 72 41.36 -7.52 25.39
C SER A 72 41.46 -8.65 26.42
N SER A 73 40.42 -9.47 26.61
CA SER A 73 40.41 -10.57 27.60
C SER A 73 40.79 -11.96 27.03
N SER A 74 41.25 -12.06 25.78
CA SER A 74 41.58 -13.34 25.15
C SER A 74 43.01 -13.42 24.60
N SER A 75 44.01 -13.69 25.45
CA SER A 75 45.11 -14.64 25.16
C SER A 75 46.14 -14.78 26.30
N PRO A 76 46.89 -15.90 26.36
CA PRO A 76 47.36 -16.50 27.61
C PRO A 76 48.84 -16.24 27.95
N VAL A 77 49.23 -16.70 29.16
CA VAL A 77 50.57 -17.09 29.67
C VAL A 77 51.09 -16.27 30.87
N GLY A 78 51.26 -16.96 32.01
CA GLY A 78 52.50 -16.85 32.81
C GLY A 78 52.46 -16.23 34.22
N LEU A 79 52.18 -17.08 35.23
CA LEU A 79 52.88 -17.22 36.53
C LEU A 79 53.06 -16.04 37.53
N LEU A 80 52.64 -16.35 38.78
CA LEU A 80 53.08 -15.91 40.13
C LEU A 80 52.34 -14.77 40.88
N GLU A 81 51.67 -15.23 41.95
CA GLU A 81 51.51 -14.71 43.33
C GLU A 81 50.85 -13.35 43.69
N GLN A 82 49.86 -13.51 44.59
CA GLN A 82 49.46 -12.72 45.77
C GLN A 82 48.46 -11.54 45.70
N ASP A 83 47.34 -11.80 46.41
CA ASP A 83 46.48 -10.93 47.23
C ASP A 83 45.75 -9.72 46.63
N THR A 84 44.43 -9.86 46.42
CA THR A 84 43.36 -9.19 47.24
C THR A 84 41.94 -9.45 46.69
N LYS A 85 41.01 -9.86 47.57
CA LYS A 85 39.54 -9.86 47.41
C LYS A 85 39.00 -8.39 47.42
N PRO A 86 37.75 -8.05 46.96
CA PRO A 86 36.52 -8.81 47.26
C PRO A 86 35.33 -8.81 46.25
N ALA A 87 34.49 -9.84 46.41
CA ALA A 87 33.01 -9.90 46.41
C ALA A 87 32.16 -9.47 45.18
N SER A 88 31.65 -10.47 44.45
CA SER A 88 30.32 -10.46 43.81
C SER A 88 29.79 -11.90 43.65
N SER A 89 28.97 -12.39 44.57
CA SER A 89 28.25 -13.67 44.38
C SER A 89 27.02 -13.82 45.29
N ALA A 90 26.32 -12.73 45.61
CA ALA A 90 25.10 -12.79 46.45
C ALA A 90 23.80 -12.57 45.66
N HIS A 91 23.84 -11.90 44.49
CA HIS A 91 22.64 -11.55 43.74
C HIS A 91 22.14 -12.66 42.80
N ASP A 92 23.02 -13.56 42.36
CA ASP A 92 22.64 -14.63 41.43
C ASP A 92 21.86 -15.76 42.13
N GLU A 93 22.10 -15.99 43.42
CA GLU A 93 21.34 -16.96 44.22
C GLU A 93 19.93 -16.45 44.57
N GLU A 94 19.77 -15.17 44.89
CA GLU A 94 18.44 -14.59 45.16
C GLU A 94 17.56 -14.54 43.91
N TYR A 95 18.16 -14.29 42.74
CA TYR A 95 17.44 -14.27 41.47
C TYR A 95 17.02 -15.66 40.99
N ALA A 96 17.83 -16.69 41.27
CA ALA A 96 17.47 -18.08 41.01
C ALA A 96 16.32 -18.56 41.92
N ALA A 97 16.38 -18.24 43.22
CA ALA A 97 15.33 -18.58 44.17
C ALA A 97 14.00 -17.87 43.85
N PHE A 98 14.05 -16.64 43.33
CA PHE A 98 12.85 -15.90 42.92
C PHE A 98 12.17 -16.51 41.69
N LYS A 99 12.95 -17.01 40.71
CA LYS A 99 12.41 -17.70 39.53
C LYS A 99 11.74 -19.03 39.89
N GLU A 100 12.28 -19.75 40.85
CA GLU A 100 11.73 -21.03 41.32
C GLU A 100 10.39 -20.82 42.06
N ALA A 101 10.28 -19.78 42.88
CA ALA A 101 9.05 -19.46 43.61
C ALA A 101 7.87 -19.04 42.71
N ILE A 102 8.13 -18.42 41.55
CA ILE A 102 7.10 -18.07 40.56
C ILE A 102 6.58 -19.32 39.83
N ALA A 103 7.46 -20.30 39.60
CA ALA A 103 7.09 -21.56 38.95
C ALA A 103 6.21 -22.45 39.86
N GLU A 104 6.39 -22.36 41.18
CA GLU A 104 5.64 -23.18 42.15
C GLU A 104 4.20 -22.68 42.41
N LEU A 105 3.90 -21.41 42.09
CA LEU A 105 2.58 -20.79 42.32
C LEU A 105 1.61 -20.89 41.13
N GLY A 106 1.97 -21.64 40.09
CA GLY A 106 1.35 -21.55 38.78
C GLY A 106 0.74 -22.83 38.20
N THR A 107 0.07 -23.69 38.98
CA THR A 107 -0.88 -24.67 38.42
C THR A 107 -2.00 -25.07 39.41
N GLU A 108 -3.22 -24.65 39.14
CA GLU A 108 -4.44 -25.41 39.47
C GLU A 108 -5.35 -25.39 38.21
N GLU A 109 -5.87 -26.58 37.89
CA GLU A 109 -6.96 -26.91 36.96
C GLU A 109 -6.66 -27.35 35.49
N GLU A 110 -6.43 -28.66 35.36
CA GLU A 110 -6.75 -29.59 34.24
C GLU A 110 -8.09 -30.32 34.58
N PRO A 111 -8.76 -31.21 33.75
CA PRO A 111 -8.27 -31.92 32.55
C PRO A 111 -9.30 -32.22 31.40
N SER A 112 -8.82 -32.76 30.26
CA SER A 112 -9.30 -34.07 29.72
C SER A 112 -8.53 -34.63 28.50
N SER A 113 -7.79 -35.73 28.76
CA SER A 113 -7.77 -37.06 28.11
C SER A 113 -7.70 -37.24 26.57
N ASN A 114 -6.61 -37.84 26.03
CA ASN A 114 -6.44 -39.30 25.86
C ASN A 114 -5.17 -39.72 25.04
N SER A 115 -4.28 -40.50 25.70
CA SER A 115 -3.55 -41.73 25.29
C SER A 115 -2.87 -41.90 23.90
N ASN A 116 -1.54 -42.06 23.86
CA ASN A 116 -0.85 -43.38 23.71
C ASN A 116 0.71 -43.30 23.59
N GLU A 117 1.39 -43.51 24.73
CA GLU A 117 2.54 -44.39 25.06
C GLU A 117 3.53 -45.01 24.01
N ILE A 118 4.82 -45.05 24.44
CA ILE A 118 5.93 -46.04 24.22
C ILE A 118 6.83 -45.84 22.97
N SER A 119 8.17 -45.87 23.00
CA SER A 119 9.19 -46.07 24.05
C SER A 119 10.59 -45.70 23.51
N SER A 120 11.43 -45.22 24.43
CA SER A 120 12.89 -45.03 24.43
C SER A 120 13.79 -46.10 23.78
N LYS A 121 14.97 -45.66 23.29
CA LYS A 121 16.31 -46.19 23.67
C LYS A 121 17.49 -45.31 23.17
N ARG A 122 18.22 -44.74 24.14
CA ARG A 122 19.69 -44.61 24.34
C ARG A 122 20.58 -45.52 23.44
N ASP A 123 21.81 -45.19 23.00
CA ASP A 123 22.95 -44.47 23.59
C ASP A 123 23.99 -44.02 22.52
N GLU A 124 24.85 -43.09 22.96
CA GLU A 124 26.29 -42.91 22.66
C GLU A 124 26.80 -41.97 21.54
N GLU A 125 27.64 -41.06 22.06
CA GLU A 125 28.42 -39.95 21.54
C GLU A 125 29.33 -40.26 20.33
N THR A 126 29.42 -39.30 19.40
CA THR A 126 30.72 -38.89 18.84
C THR A 126 30.70 -37.40 18.50
N ASP A 127 31.67 -36.71 19.08
CA ASP A 127 32.04 -35.32 18.88
C ASP A 127 32.85 -35.18 17.57
N ASP A 128 32.34 -34.41 16.59
CA ASP A 128 33.16 -33.51 15.76
C ASP A 128 32.29 -32.68 14.79
N LYS A 129 32.36 -31.35 14.95
CA LYS A 129 32.22 -30.29 13.92
C LYS A 129 31.01 -30.32 12.96
N ASN A 130 30.02 -29.47 13.23
CA ASN A 130 29.28 -28.79 12.16
C ASN A 130 28.69 -27.45 12.63
N ASP A 131 29.54 -26.42 12.65
CA ASP A 131 29.16 -25.03 12.82
C ASP A 131 28.83 -24.43 11.43
N SER A 132 27.59 -24.62 10.97
CA SER A 132 26.91 -23.81 9.93
C SER A 132 25.45 -24.20 9.64
N LYS A 133 24.76 -24.93 10.54
CA LYS A 133 23.38 -25.40 10.28
C LYS A 133 22.28 -24.61 11.00
N TYR A 134 22.64 -23.73 11.95
CA TYR A 134 21.66 -23.00 12.75
C TYR A 134 21.07 -21.74 12.06
N SER A 135 21.61 -21.30 10.93
CA SER A 135 21.12 -20.11 10.22
C SER A 135 20.07 -20.40 9.14
N GLU A 136 20.01 -21.62 8.59
CA GLU A 136 19.05 -21.94 7.51
C GLU A 136 17.66 -22.27 8.05
N GLU A 137 17.56 -22.86 9.24
CA GLU A 137 16.27 -23.23 9.87
C GLU A 137 15.57 -21.99 10.48
N GLU A 138 16.31 -20.99 10.98
CA GLU A 138 15.75 -19.71 11.43
C GLU A 138 15.33 -18.82 10.24
N GLU A 139 16.12 -18.76 9.17
CA GLU A 139 15.74 -18.01 7.94
C GLU A 139 14.56 -18.62 7.18
N GLU A 140 14.35 -19.95 7.24
CA GLU A 140 13.13 -20.58 6.71
C GLU A 140 11.91 -20.28 7.58
N SER A 141 12.05 -20.33 8.91
CA SER A 141 10.96 -20.03 9.86
C SER A 141 10.45 -18.60 9.71
N ASP A 142 11.34 -17.60 9.70
CA ASP A 142 10.95 -16.20 9.55
C ASP A 142 10.21 -15.97 8.22
N ARG A 143 10.71 -16.54 7.12
CA ARG A 143 10.10 -16.40 5.79
C ARG A 143 8.75 -17.09 5.65
N GLU A 144 8.51 -18.18 6.36
CA GLU A 144 7.20 -18.82 6.41
C GLU A 144 6.17 -17.95 7.14
N GLU A 145 6.58 -17.26 8.22
CA GLU A 145 5.74 -16.30 8.95
C GLU A 145 5.45 -15.03 8.12
N GLU A 146 6.45 -14.49 7.41
CA GLU A 146 6.29 -13.36 6.47
C GLU A 146 5.21 -13.64 5.41
N GLU A 147 5.13 -14.90 4.97
CA GLU A 147 4.19 -15.34 3.96
C GLU A 147 2.78 -15.64 4.50
N GLU A 148 2.61 -15.84 5.81
CA GLU A 148 1.31 -16.05 6.46
C GLU A 148 0.59 -14.71 6.72
N LEU A 149 1.35 -13.65 7.00
CA LEU A 149 0.80 -12.31 7.25
C LEU A 149 0.20 -11.65 6.01
N SER A 150 0.66 -12.02 4.81
CA SER A 150 0.20 -11.42 3.55
C SER A 150 -1.28 -11.74 3.27
N GLY A 151 -2.08 -10.69 3.16
CA GLY A 151 -3.52 -10.77 2.90
C GLY A 151 -4.39 -10.88 4.15
N MET A 152 -3.80 -10.79 5.35
CA MET A 152 -4.55 -10.61 6.60
C MET A 152 -5.19 -9.22 6.63
N LYS A 153 -6.46 -9.18 7.04
CA LYS A 153 -7.17 -7.92 7.31
C LYS A 153 -6.86 -7.49 8.73
N VAL A 154 -6.50 -6.23 8.90
CA VAL A 154 -6.12 -5.61 10.18
C VAL A 154 -6.69 -4.21 10.25
N LYS A 155 -6.52 -3.55 11.39
CA LYS A 155 -6.79 -2.13 11.54
C LYS A 155 -5.48 -1.43 11.87
N ALA A 156 -5.07 -0.50 11.02
CA ALA A 156 -3.75 0.12 11.08
C ALA A 156 -3.86 1.62 11.39
N PRO A 157 -2.86 2.20 12.05
CA PRO A 157 -2.81 3.65 12.26
C PRO A 157 -2.66 4.37 10.92
N TYR A 158 -3.30 5.52 10.81
CA TYR A 158 -3.27 6.43 9.68
C TYR A 158 -3.07 7.84 10.21
N TYR A 159 -2.03 8.48 9.71
CA TYR A 159 -1.75 9.87 10.03
C TYR A 159 -2.41 10.75 8.96
N SER A 160 -3.45 11.46 9.36
CA SER A 160 -4.03 12.49 8.50
C SER A 160 -3.00 13.59 8.24
N SER A 161 -3.11 14.29 7.11
CA SER A 161 -2.23 15.42 6.77
C SER A 161 -2.25 16.56 7.79
N TRP A 162 -3.26 16.58 8.67
CA TRP A 162 -3.40 17.54 9.77
C TRP A 162 -2.91 17.02 11.12
N GLY A 163 -2.22 15.86 11.16
CA GLY A 163 -1.59 15.29 12.35
C GLY A 163 -2.49 14.44 13.25
N THR A 164 -3.76 14.24 12.91
CA THR A 164 -4.65 13.34 13.67
C THR A 164 -4.33 11.88 13.38
N LEU A 165 -4.07 11.11 14.45
CA LEU A 165 -3.90 9.66 14.40
C LEU A 165 -5.29 8.99 14.43
N GLU A 166 -5.63 8.29 13.35
CA GLU A 166 -6.87 7.52 13.24
C GLU A 166 -6.58 6.07 12.87
N TYR A 167 -7.37 5.12 13.36
CA TYR A 167 -7.21 3.72 13.02
C TYR A 167 -8.20 3.32 11.92
N HIS A 168 -7.68 2.86 10.78
CA HIS A 168 -8.48 2.48 9.62
C HIS A 168 -8.26 1.03 9.23
N ASN A 169 -9.30 0.40 8.71
CA ASN A 169 -9.20 -0.98 8.22
C ASN A 169 -8.27 -1.06 7.01
N ALA A 170 -7.31 -1.98 7.08
CA ALA A 170 -6.28 -2.19 6.10
C ALA A 170 -6.03 -3.69 5.88
N MET A 171 -5.24 -4.00 4.85
CA MET A 171 -4.78 -5.35 4.55
C MET A 171 -3.26 -5.36 4.44
N ILE A 172 -2.62 -6.35 5.06
CA ILE A 172 -1.18 -6.54 4.98
C ILE A 172 -0.83 -7.08 3.60
N VAL A 173 0.19 -6.49 2.95
CA VAL A 173 0.69 -6.90 1.64
C VAL A 173 1.93 -7.78 1.77
N GLY A 174 2.80 -7.46 2.73
CA GLY A 174 4.02 -8.18 3.04
C GLY A 174 4.76 -7.52 4.20
N THR A 175 5.78 -8.20 4.70
CA THR A 175 6.73 -7.67 5.67
C THR A 175 7.72 -6.74 5.00
N GLU A 176 8.10 -5.68 5.70
CA GLU A 176 9.12 -4.72 5.26
C GLU A 176 9.72 -4.06 6.49
N ASP A 177 11.05 -3.91 6.50
CA ASP A 177 11.76 -3.29 7.62
C ASP A 177 11.40 -1.79 7.72
N LEU A 178 11.16 -1.32 8.95
CA LEU A 178 10.99 0.10 9.23
C LEU A 178 12.30 0.86 9.03
N GLU A 179 12.22 2.20 8.96
CA GLU A 179 13.40 3.07 8.88
C GLU A 179 14.38 2.87 10.05
N ASP A 180 13.86 2.42 11.20
CA ASP A 180 14.63 2.11 12.41
C ASP A 180 15.30 0.71 12.39
N GLY A 181 15.07 -0.09 11.34
CA GLY A 181 15.58 -1.46 11.20
C GLY A 181 14.82 -2.51 12.00
N SER A 182 13.68 -2.15 12.61
CA SER A 182 12.74 -3.10 13.22
C SER A 182 11.84 -3.73 12.17
N ALA A 183 11.32 -4.93 12.47
CA ALA A 183 10.41 -5.66 11.59
C ALA A 183 9.06 -4.93 11.52
N GLY A 184 8.64 -4.59 10.30
CA GLY A 184 7.37 -3.92 10.02
C GLY A 184 6.53 -4.68 9.00
N VAL A 185 5.28 -4.25 8.84
CA VAL A 185 4.42 -4.73 7.77
C VAL A 185 3.91 -3.58 6.94
N ARG A 186 3.86 -3.81 5.62
CA ARG A 186 3.25 -2.88 4.68
C ARG A 186 1.76 -3.12 4.59
N VAL A 187 0.96 -2.11 4.90
CA VAL A 187 -0.51 -2.16 4.87
C VAL A 187 -1.09 -1.27 3.77
N LEU A 188 -2.18 -1.73 3.17
CA LEU A 188 -3.01 -0.98 2.23
C LEU A 188 -4.42 -0.80 2.78
N TYR A 189 -4.90 0.45 2.82
CA TYR A 189 -6.24 0.76 3.33
C TYR A 189 -7.35 0.20 2.43
N LEU A 190 -8.35 -0.41 3.04
CA LEU A 190 -9.47 -1.06 2.34
C LEU A 190 -10.50 -0.07 1.80
N TYR A 191 -10.63 1.09 2.44
CA TYR A 191 -11.65 2.09 2.13
C TYR A 191 -11.02 3.40 1.63
N PRO A 192 -10.41 3.42 0.42
CA PRO A 192 -9.77 4.63 -0.10
C PRO A 192 -10.82 5.72 -0.40
N THR A 193 -10.75 6.83 0.31
CA THR A 193 -11.60 8.03 0.10
C THR A 193 -11.04 8.98 -0.98
N HIS A 194 -9.74 8.87 -1.26
CA HIS A 194 -9.03 9.67 -2.25
C HIS A 194 -8.27 8.81 -3.25
N LYS A 195 -8.03 9.36 -4.45
CA LYS A 195 -7.25 8.70 -5.51
C LYS A 195 -5.82 8.33 -5.09
N SER A 196 -5.23 9.12 -4.20
CA SER A 196 -3.90 8.87 -3.62
C SER A 196 -3.88 7.65 -2.69
N LEU A 197 -4.99 7.36 -2.00
CA LEU A 197 -5.13 6.19 -1.11
C LEU A 197 -5.44 4.90 -1.85
N LYS A 198 -5.89 5.01 -3.12
CA LYS A 198 -6.20 3.83 -3.93
C LYS A 198 -4.92 3.01 -4.18
N PRO A 199 -4.91 1.70 -3.90
CA PRO A 199 -3.76 0.83 -4.16
C PRO A 199 -3.29 0.89 -5.61
N CYS A 200 -1.97 1.00 -5.80
CA CYS A 200 -1.35 0.99 -7.11
C CYS A 200 -1.34 -0.43 -7.71
N PRO A 201 -2.04 -0.70 -8.84
CA PRO A 201 -2.05 -2.03 -9.44
C PRO A 201 -0.65 -2.47 -9.91
N PHE A 202 0.18 -1.53 -10.35
CA PHE A 202 1.55 -1.83 -10.79
C PHE A 202 2.50 -2.10 -9.62
N PHE A 203 2.21 -1.57 -8.43
CA PHE A 203 3.01 -1.84 -7.23
C PHE A 203 2.76 -3.25 -6.74
N LEU A 204 1.49 -3.67 -6.67
CA LEU A 204 1.11 -5.04 -6.34
C LEU A 204 1.70 -6.09 -7.30
N ASP A 205 2.04 -5.67 -8.51
CA ASP A 205 2.66 -6.47 -9.57
C ASP A 205 4.21 -6.38 -9.58
N ASP A 206 4.83 -5.68 -8.63
CA ASP A 206 6.27 -5.38 -8.55
C ASP A 206 6.84 -4.66 -9.82
N LYS A 207 5.99 -3.92 -10.53
CA LYS A 207 6.33 -3.21 -11.80
C LYS A 207 6.29 -1.69 -11.69
N CYS A 208 5.94 -1.14 -10.52
CA CYS A 208 5.87 0.30 -10.35
C CYS A 208 7.26 0.92 -10.24
N ARG A 209 7.55 1.93 -11.06
CA ARG A 209 8.84 2.65 -11.05
C ARG A 209 8.85 3.89 -10.16
N PHE A 210 7.69 4.32 -9.68
CA PHE A 210 7.52 5.65 -9.11
C PHE A 210 7.68 5.73 -7.59
N LYS A 211 7.89 4.59 -6.90
CA LYS A 211 8.02 4.51 -5.42
C LYS A 211 7.03 5.47 -4.73
N GLU A 212 7.49 6.35 -3.85
CA GLU A 212 6.65 7.31 -3.11
C GLU A 212 5.99 8.40 -3.97
N ASN A 213 6.49 8.68 -5.18
CA ASN A 213 5.92 9.68 -6.09
C ASN A 213 4.82 9.10 -7.00
N CYS A 214 4.32 7.91 -6.69
CA CYS A 214 3.26 7.29 -7.46
C CYS A 214 1.93 8.06 -7.33
N ARG A 215 1.12 8.03 -8.40
CA ARG A 215 -0.24 8.60 -8.38
C ARG A 215 -1.19 7.83 -7.44
N PHE A 216 -0.86 6.58 -7.17
CA PHE A 216 -1.64 5.63 -6.39
C PHE A 216 -0.83 5.19 -5.17
N SER A 217 -1.50 4.77 -4.11
CA SER A 217 -0.86 4.37 -2.86
C SER A 217 0.00 3.11 -3.04
N HIS A 218 1.19 3.12 -2.47
CA HIS A 218 2.01 1.94 -2.21
C HIS A 218 1.80 1.39 -0.79
N GLY A 219 0.87 1.96 -0.03
CA GLY A 219 0.65 1.62 1.36
C GLY A 219 1.62 2.33 2.30
N GLN A 220 1.52 1.99 3.57
CA GLN A 220 2.35 2.50 4.65
C GLN A 220 3.00 1.32 5.36
N VAL A 221 4.25 1.47 5.80
CA VAL A 221 4.91 0.50 6.68
C VAL A 221 4.62 0.89 8.12
N VAL A 222 4.15 -0.07 8.92
CA VAL A 222 3.74 0.11 10.32
C VAL A 222 4.27 -1.05 11.15
N SER A 223 4.57 -0.77 12.43
CA SER A 223 4.99 -1.82 13.37
C SER A 223 3.87 -2.80 13.63
N VAL A 224 4.21 -4.08 13.83
CA VAL A 224 3.23 -5.13 14.15
C VAL A 224 2.51 -4.84 15.48
N GLU A 225 3.18 -4.16 16.40
CA GLU A 225 2.64 -3.77 17.71
C GLU A 225 1.54 -2.70 17.62
N GLU A 226 1.56 -1.88 16.57
CA GLU A 226 0.57 -0.83 16.35
C GLU A 226 -0.69 -1.35 15.65
N LEU A 227 -0.70 -2.60 15.19
CA LEU A 227 -1.85 -3.18 14.50
C LEU A 227 -2.92 -3.61 15.51
N GLN A 228 -4.17 -3.34 15.15
CA GLN A 228 -5.34 -3.81 15.87
C GLN A 228 -6.09 -4.88 15.06
N PRO A 229 -6.87 -5.76 15.73
CA PRO A 229 -7.75 -6.70 15.05
C PRO A 229 -8.70 -5.99 14.08
N PHE A 230 -8.99 -6.63 12.95
CA PHE A 230 -9.91 -6.09 11.96
C PHE A 230 -11.32 -5.94 12.55
N GLN A 231 -11.90 -4.75 12.39
CA GLN A 231 -13.25 -4.43 12.85
C GLN A 231 -14.20 -4.39 11.65
N GLU A 232 -15.15 -5.32 11.60
CA GLU A 232 -16.19 -5.28 10.55
C GLU A 232 -17.12 -4.07 10.75
N PRO A 233 -17.44 -3.32 9.67
CA PRO A 233 -18.41 -2.23 9.74
C PRO A 233 -19.77 -2.75 10.19
N ASN A 234 -20.32 -2.19 11.26
CA ASN A 234 -21.65 -2.57 11.73
C ASN A 234 -22.74 -1.92 10.86
N LEU A 235 -23.36 -2.71 9.99
CA LEU A 235 -24.43 -2.25 9.10
C LEU A 235 -25.78 -2.11 9.80
N SER A 236 -25.92 -2.58 11.05
CA SER A 236 -27.21 -2.56 11.77
C SER A 236 -27.67 -1.15 12.14
N ALA A 237 -26.76 -0.18 12.17
CA ALA A 237 -27.05 1.23 12.47
C ALA A 237 -27.52 2.03 11.25
N LEU A 238 -27.50 1.44 10.05
CA LEU A 238 -27.83 2.12 8.81
C LEU A 238 -29.31 1.97 8.48
N GLU A 239 -30.03 3.09 8.46
CA GLU A 239 -31.43 3.18 8.05
C GLU A 239 -31.61 4.10 6.84
N VAL A 240 -32.81 4.12 6.28
CA VAL A 240 -33.14 5.03 5.18
C VAL A 240 -33.03 6.47 5.68
N GLY A 241 -32.18 7.26 5.05
CA GLY A 241 -31.84 8.64 5.41
C GLY A 241 -30.49 8.80 6.09
N SER A 242 -29.88 7.72 6.62
CA SER A 242 -28.59 7.78 7.29
C SER A 242 -27.45 8.19 6.34
N ALA A 243 -26.48 8.93 6.87
CA ALA A 243 -25.22 9.19 6.20
C ALA A 243 -24.36 7.92 6.19
N CYS A 244 -23.67 7.67 5.08
CA CYS A 244 -22.80 6.51 4.91
C CYS A 244 -21.66 6.85 3.93
N LEU A 245 -20.64 6.00 3.90
CA LEU A 245 -19.67 5.95 2.82
C LEU A 245 -20.03 4.79 1.90
N ALA A 246 -20.13 5.07 0.62
CA ALA A 246 -20.44 4.06 -0.39
C ALA A 246 -19.36 3.99 -1.46
N LYS A 247 -19.04 2.77 -1.89
CA LYS A 247 -18.07 2.51 -2.97
C LYS A 247 -18.69 2.86 -4.32
N HIS A 248 -18.01 3.71 -5.07
CA HIS A 248 -18.40 4.05 -6.44
C HIS A 248 -17.66 3.18 -7.48
N SER A 249 -18.11 3.23 -8.73
CA SER A 249 -17.57 2.43 -9.86
C SER A 249 -16.08 2.65 -10.16
N ASP A 250 -15.48 3.73 -9.68
CA ASP A 250 -14.05 4.00 -9.78
C ASP A 250 -13.23 3.38 -8.63
N GLY A 251 -13.89 2.68 -7.71
CA GLY A 251 -13.27 2.00 -6.57
C GLY A 251 -12.83 2.94 -5.45
N ILE A 252 -13.47 4.11 -5.35
CA ILE A 252 -13.27 5.10 -4.28
C ILE A 252 -14.55 5.19 -3.46
N TRP A 253 -14.39 5.40 -2.16
CA TRP A 253 -15.49 5.55 -1.21
C TRP A 253 -15.87 7.01 -1.07
N TYR A 254 -17.14 7.33 -1.30
CA TYR A 254 -17.69 8.69 -1.25
C TYR A 254 -18.80 8.79 -0.22
N THR A 255 -18.95 9.99 0.37
CA THR A 255 -20.06 10.26 1.28
C THR A 255 -21.37 10.26 0.51
N ALA A 256 -22.36 9.58 1.08
CA ALA A 256 -23.66 9.35 0.48
C ALA A 256 -24.74 9.23 1.55
N LYS A 257 -26.00 9.37 1.15
CA LYS A 257 -27.17 9.11 1.99
C LYS A 257 -27.94 7.93 1.45
N ILE A 258 -28.38 7.05 2.33
CA ILE A 258 -29.18 5.88 1.96
C ILE A 258 -30.60 6.37 1.64
N THR A 259 -31.07 6.12 0.42
CA THR A 259 -32.44 6.49 0.01
C THR A 259 -33.41 5.34 0.09
N ASP A 260 -32.93 4.10 -0.02
CA ASP A 260 -33.77 2.90 0.03
C ASP A 260 -32.95 1.67 0.44
N ILE A 261 -33.58 0.72 1.10
CA ILE A 261 -32.96 -0.53 1.56
C ILE A 261 -33.85 -1.71 1.17
N ASP A 262 -33.37 -2.54 0.24
CA ASP A 262 -34.08 -3.69 -0.31
C ASP A 262 -33.26 -4.97 -0.10
N SER A 263 -33.63 -5.78 0.90
CA SER A 263 -33.12 -7.15 1.09
C SER A 263 -31.59 -7.33 0.92
N GLY A 264 -30.80 -6.41 1.50
CA GLY A 264 -29.32 -6.42 1.45
C GLY A 264 -28.70 -5.56 0.34
N TYR A 265 -29.53 -4.89 -0.47
CA TYR A 265 -29.11 -3.85 -1.41
C TYR A 265 -29.48 -2.47 -0.86
N TYR A 266 -28.52 -1.56 -0.90
CA TYR A 266 -28.66 -0.18 -0.45
C TYR A 266 -28.66 0.74 -1.67
N THR A 267 -29.73 1.49 -1.87
CA THR A 267 -29.75 2.56 -2.85
C THR A 267 -29.19 3.80 -2.18
N VAL A 268 -28.10 4.34 -2.72
CA VAL A 268 -27.39 5.48 -2.15
C VAL A 268 -27.35 6.65 -3.11
N LYS A 269 -27.54 7.84 -2.54
CA LYS A 269 -27.38 9.12 -3.23
C LYS A 269 -26.12 9.79 -2.72
N PHE A 270 -25.12 9.88 -3.59
CA PHE A 270 -23.86 10.56 -3.28
C PHE A 270 -24.07 12.06 -3.06
N ASP A 271 -23.31 12.64 -2.13
CA ASP A 271 -23.35 14.09 -1.87
C ASP A 271 -22.80 14.89 -3.07
N SER A 272 -21.86 14.29 -3.80
CA SER A 272 -21.33 14.89 -5.01
C SER A 272 -22.34 14.80 -6.15
N LEU A 273 -22.82 15.95 -6.63
CA LEU A 273 -23.74 16.07 -7.76
C LEU A 273 -23.20 15.50 -9.09
N LEU A 274 -21.89 15.24 -9.16
CA LEU A 274 -21.24 14.63 -10.32
C LEU A 274 -21.45 13.11 -10.38
N LEU A 275 -21.75 12.51 -9.23
CA LEU A 275 -21.98 11.07 -9.09
C LEU A 275 -23.47 10.80 -9.16
N LYS A 276 -23.84 9.76 -9.91
CA LYS A 276 -25.24 9.34 -10.03
C LYS A 276 -25.61 8.42 -8.88
N GLU A 277 -26.88 8.39 -8.52
CA GLU A 277 -27.44 7.40 -7.61
C GLU A 277 -27.05 5.98 -8.06
N ALA A 278 -26.69 5.15 -7.09
CA ALA A 278 -26.21 3.80 -7.30
C ALA A 278 -26.86 2.83 -6.32
N VAL A 279 -27.04 1.59 -6.77
CA VAL A 279 -27.44 0.47 -5.92
C VAL A 279 -26.19 -0.33 -5.60
N VAL A 280 -25.90 -0.49 -4.32
CA VAL A 280 -24.69 -1.14 -3.81
C VAL A 280 -25.05 -2.23 -2.81
N GLU A 281 -24.22 -3.26 -2.73
CA GLU A 281 -24.36 -4.35 -1.76
C GLU A 281 -23.81 -3.94 -0.39
N GLY A 282 -24.13 -4.71 0.66
CA GLY A 282 -23.65 -4.45 2.03
C GLY A 282 -22.13 -4.30 2.15
N ASP A 283 -21.35 -5.07 1.38
CA ASP A 283 -19.88 -4.97 1.35
C ASP A 283 -19.35 -3.65 0.76
N SER A 284 -20.23 -2.89 0.10
CA SER A 284 -19.93 -1.62 -0.58
C SER A 284 -20.53 -0.40 0.13
N VAL A 285 -21.01 -0.57 1.36
CA VAL A 285 -21.52 0.50 2.23
C VAL A 285 -20.91 0.34 3.61
N ILE A 286 -20.43 1.44 4.19
CA ILE A 286 -19.98 1.49 5.58
C ILE A 286 -20.57 2.72 6.28
N PRO A 287 -20.77 2.67 7.60
CA PRO A 287 -21.06 3.87 8.38
C PRO A 287 -19.98 4.94 8.21
N PRO A 288 -20.28 6.21 8.49
CA PRO A 288 -19.30 7.29 8.45
C PRO A 288 -18.08 6.93 9.33
N LEU A 289 -16.87 7.21 8.85
CA LEU A 289 -15.63 6.93 9.59
C LEU A 289 -15.48 7.76 10.88
N ARG A 290 -16.34 8.77 11.05
CA ARG A 290 -16.47 9.57 12.28
C ARG A 290 -17.90 9.45 12.77
N SER A 291 -18.08 8.95 13.98
CA SER A 291 -19.35 9.08 14.70
C SER A 291 -19.59 10.55 14.97
N GLU A 292 -20.74 11.08 14.60
CA GLU A 292 -21.16 12.44 14.91
C GLU A 292 -21.65 12.60 16.37
N ASP A 293 -21.43 11.60 17.23
CA ASP A 293 -21.72 11.60 18.68
C ASP A 293 -20.82 12.56 19.52
N GLY A 294 -20.40 13.68 18.92
CA GLY A 294 -19.59 14.71 19.57
C GLY A 294 -19.66 16.09 18.92
N ALA A 295 -20.55 16.31 17.95
CA ALA A 295 -20.68 17.59 17.25
C ALA A 295 -22.14 18.06 17.18
N GLU A 296 -22.83 18.00 18.32
CA GLU A 296 -24.08 18.72 18.54
C GLU A 296 -23.95 19.66 19.73
N SER A 297 -23.48 20.87 19.42
CA SER A 297 -23.70 22.11 20.17
C SER A 297 -23.46 23.25 19.18
N ALA A 298 -24.44 23.47 18.30
CA ALA A 298 -24.67 24.78 17.71
C ALA A 298 -25.83 25.37 18.49
N GLU A 299 -25.48 26.37 19.30
CA GLU A 299 -26.32 27.07 20.25
C GLU A 299 -27.65 27.57 19.64
N SER A 300 -28.74 27.20 20.30
CA SER A 300 -30.04 27.85 20.16
C SER A 300 -30.04 29.15 20.98
N ASP A 301 -29.76 30.28 20.35
CA ASP A 301 -30.11 31.59 20.90
C ASP A 301 -31.37 32.11 20.17
N ASP A 302 -32.51 31.79 20.78
CA ASP A 302 -33.73 32.58 20.66
C ASP A 302 -33.67 33.65 21.75
N ASP A 303 -33.39 34.90 21.36
CA ASP A 303 -33.71 36.03 22.22
C ASP A 303 -34.30 37.16 21.38
N SER A 304 -35.62 37.31 21.53
CA SER A 304 -36.39 38.43 21.01
C SER A 304 -36.22 39.65 21.90
N VAL A 305 -35.61 40.72 21.39
CA VAL A 305 -35.88 42.08 21.86
C VAL A 305 -35.96 43.05 20.68
N ASP A 306 -37.14 43.63 20.55
CA ASP A 306 -37.47 44.82 19.78
C ASP A 306 -36.80 46.05 20.40
N ASP A 307 -36.05 46.84 19.62
CA ASP A 307 -36.12 48.31 19.73
C ASP A 307 -35.54 49.03 18.49
N SER A 308 -36.47 49.52 17.69
CA SER A 308 -36.51 50.75 16.87
C SER A 308 -35.25 51.48 16.33
N GLY A 309 -35.35 51.92 15.06
CA GLY A 309 -34.95 53.28 14.66
C GLY A 309 -34.19 53.47 13.34
N TYR A 310 -34.89 54.01 12.33
CA TYR A 310 -34.40 54.65 11.07
C TYR A 310 -33.82 53.71 9.98
N ALA A 311 -34.22 53.74 8.70
CA ALA A 311 -35.03 54.68 7.94
C ALA A 311 -35.65 54.01 6.69
N LYS A 312 -36.85 54.50 6.41
CA LYS A 312 -37.76 54.28 5.28
C LYS A 312 -37.11 54.54 3.90
N GLY A 313 -37.49 53.74 2.90
CA GLY A 313 -37.19 54.03 1.49
C GLY A 313 -37.63 52.97 0.49
N VAL A 314 -38.92 52.61 0.47
CA VAL A 314 -39.55 52.01 -0.72
C VAL A 314 -39.60 53.08 -1.83
N PRO A 315 -39.36 52.71 -3.09
CA PRO A 315 -40.41 53.00 -4.06
C PRO A 315 -40.88 51.73 -4.76
N GLU A 316 -42.21 51.68 -4.84
CA GLU A 316 -43.07 50.79 -5.57
C GLU A 316 -43.07 51.22 -7.05
N ASN A 317 -42.64 50.33 -7.94
CA ASN A 317 -43.20 50.05 -9.27
C ASN A 317 -42.16 49.41 -10.19
N GLY A 318 -42.52 48.28 -10.78
CA GLY A 318 -41.78 47.70 -11.90
C GLY A 318 -41.86 46.18 -11.91
N GLU A 319 -43.00 45.66 -12.39
CA GLU A 319 -43.07 44.34 -13.03
C GLU A 319 -41.76 43.99 -13.75
N TRP A 320 -41.11 42.91 -13.33
CA TRP A 320 -40.08 42.28 -14.16
C TRP A 320 -40.28 40.77 -14.16
N THR A 321 -41.27 40.35 -14.95
CA THR A 321 -41.02 39.24 -15.86
C THR A 321 -41.15 39.84 -17.27
N PRO A 322 -40.13 39.68 -18.13
CA PRO A 322 -40.26 38.57 -19.07
C PRO A 322 -38.95 37.85 -19.43
N ALA A 323 -39.11 36.53 -19.59
CA ALA A 323 -38.47 35.63 -20.55
C ALA A 323 -37.12 36.02 -21.16
N CYS A 324 -36.04 35.42 -20.65
CA CYS A 324 -34.86 35.01 -21.41
C CYS A 324 -34.35 33.69 -20.83
N SER A 325 -34.04 32.73 -21.69
CA SER A 325 -33.75 31.30 -21.44
C SER A 325 -33.27 30.93 -20.02
N SER A 326 -34.01 30.02 -19.38
CA SER A 326 -33.97 29.59 -17.97
C SER A 326 -32.68 28.93 -17.45
N SER A 327 -31.49 29.26 -17.95
CA SER A 327 -30.23 28.64 -17.46
C SER A 327 -29.02 29.57 -17.32
N PHE A 328 -29.13 30.85 -17.68
CA PHE A 328 -28.02 31.80 -17.49
C PHE A 328 -28.18 32.51 -16.14
N GLY A 329 -27.22 32.33 -15.22
CA GLY A 329 -27.24 32.92 -13.87
C GLY A 329 -27.55 31.93 -12.73
N GLY A 330 -27.69 30.63 -12.99
CA GLY A 330 -27.98 29.63 -11.95
C GLY A 330 -26.92 29.52 -10.85
N TRP A 331 -25.68 29.93 -11.12
CA TRP A 331 -24.60 29.99 -10.12
C TRP A 331 -24.82 31.08 -9.06
N GLU A 332 -25.64 32.09 -9.34
CA GLU A 332 -25.85 33.22 -8.43
C GLU A 332 -26.64 32.85 -7.17
N ALA A 333 -27.41 31.76 -7.25
CA ALA A 333 -28.05 31.13 -6.09
C ALA A 333 -27.03 30.74 -5.01
N HIS A 334 -25.78 30.44 -5.40
CA HIS A 334 -24.72 30.00 -4.50
C HIS A 334 -23.67 31.08 -4.18
N THR A 335 -23.71 32.25 -4.83
CA THR A 335 -22.66 33.29 -4.68
C THR A 335 -23.17 34.66 -4.22
N ARG A 336 -24.31 34.72 -3.52
CA ARG A 336 -24.91 35.96 -2.96
C ARG A 336 -24.99 37.13 -3.96
N GLY A 337 -25.14 36.83 -5.26
CA GLY A 337 -25.22 37.84 -6.33
C GLY A 337 -23.95 38.66 -6.60
N ILE A 338 -22.76 38.23 -6.15
CA ILE A 338 -21.50 38.96 -6.42
C ILE A 338 -21.14 38.93 -7.91
N GLY A 339 -21.38 37.79 -8.58
CA GLY A 339 -21.12 37.61 -10.01
C GLY A 339 -21.95 38.54 -10.91
N SER A 340 -23.27 38.63 -10.70
CA SER A 340 -24.14 39.56 -11.40
C SER A 340 -23.73 41.01 -11.16
N LYS A 341 -23.49 41.38 -9.89
CA LYS A 341 -23.05 42.74 -9.53
C LYS A 341 -21.77 43.14 -10.25
N LEU A 342 -20.81 42.22 -10.37
CA LEU A 342 -19.56 42.48 -11.10
C LEU A 342 -19.81 42.63 -12.61
N LEU A 343 -20.64 41.78 -13.21
CA LEU A 343 -21.00 41.87 -14.62
C LEU A 343 -21.66 43.21 -14.96
N ILE A 344 -22.64 43.63 -14.14
CA ILE A 344 -23.31 44.93 -14.29
C ILE A 344 -22.29 46.07 -14.17
N ARG A 345 -21.38 46.00 -13.18
CA ARG A 345 -20.33 47.00 -12.98
C ARG A 345 -19.35 47.10 -14.15
N MET A 346 -19.19 46.02 -14.92
CA MET A 346 -18.38 45.96 -16.13
C MET A 346 -19.19 46.27 -17.41
N GLY A 347 -20.44 46.73 -17.28
CA GLY A 347 -21.27 47.18 -18.39
C GLY A 347 -22.08 46.08 -19.08
N TYR A 348 -22.31 44.94 -18.41
CA TYR A 348 -23.24 43.91 -18.88
C TYR A 348 -24.69 44.32 -18.57
N GLU A 349 -25.52 44.39 -19.61
CA GLU A 349 -26.98 44.50 -19.48
C GLU A 349 -27.59 43.10 -19.57
N PHE A 350 -28.45 42.72 -18.61
CA PHE A 350 -29.09 41.41 -18.60
C PHE A 350 -29.82 41.13 -19.92
N GLY A 351 -29.47 40.02 -20.57
CA GLY A 351 -30.06 39.59 -21.84
C GLY A 351 -29.39 40.17 -23.09
N LYS A 352 -28.34 40.97 -22.94
CA LYS A 352 -27.53 41.48 -24.06
C LYS A 352 -26.08 41.00 -24.00
N GLY A 353 -25.33 41.24 -25.07
CA GLY A 353 -23.91 40.93 -25.12
C GLY A 353 -23.06 41.89 -24.31
N LEU A 354 -21.90 41.43 -23.83
CA LEU A 354 -20.89 42.31 -23.22
C LEU A 354 -20.19 43.18 -24.28
N GLY A 355 -20.06 44.49 -24.06
CA GLY A 355 -19.34 45.42 -24.93
C GLY A 355 -19.96 46.81 -25.01
N LYS A 356 -19.22 47.80 -25.54
CA LYS A 356 -19.63 49.22 -25.58
C LYS A 356 -20.98 49.47 -26.29
N ASN A 357 -21.32 48.62 -27.26
CA ASN A 357 -22.57 48.66 -28.03
C ASN A 357 -23.45 47.41 -27.77
N SER A 358 -23.18 46.66 -26.70
CA SER A 358 -23.85 45.38 -26.41
C SER A 358 -23.71 44.30 -27.50
N GLU A 359 -22.65 44.36 -28.31
CA GLU A 359 -22.38 43.46 -29.45
C GLU A 359 -21.81 42.08 -29.06
N GLY A 360 -21.57 41.85 -27.77
CA GLY A 360 -21.03 40.58 -27.28
C GLY A 360 -21.98 39.40 -27.51
N ARG A 361 -21.47 38.19 -27.28
CA ARG A 361 -22.31 36.98 -27.34
C ARG A 361 -23.24 36.92 -26.15
N VAL A 362 -24.54 36.77 -26.42
CA VAL A 362 -25.60 36.63 -25.40
C VAL A 362 -25.60 35.22 -24.81
N GLU A 363 -25.28 34.21 -25.62
CA GLU A 363 -25.28 32.82 -25.18
C GLU A 363 -23.89 32.36 -24.69
N PRO A 364 -23.82 31.62 -23.56
CA PRO A 364 -22.59 30.98 -23.10
C PRO A 364 -21.98 30.07 -24.17
N VAL A 365 -20.64 30.09 -24.26
CA VAL A 365 -19.93 29.17 -25.15
C VAL A 365 -20.03 27.75 -24.59
N GLN A 366 -20.75 26.87 -25.28
CA GLN A 366 -20.84 25.46 -24.89
C GLN A 366 -19.49 24.77 -25.03
N ALA A 367 -19.05 24.11 -23.96
CA ALA A 367 -17.86 23.27 -23.98
C ALA A 367 -18.15 21.98 -24.77
N VAL A 368 -17.53 21.84 -25.95
CA VAL A 368 -17.61 20.62 -26.74
C VAL A 368 -16.49 19.67 -26.30
N VAL A 369 -16.85 18.60 -25.59
CA VAL A 369 -15.89 17.57 -25.17
C VAL A 369 -15.41 16.80 -26.39
N LEU A 370 -14.13 16.93 -26.72
CA LEU A 370 -13.48 16.21 -27.81
C LEU A 370 -13.08 14.79 -27.38
N PRO A 371 -13.11 13.81 -28.30
CA PRO A 371 -12.67 12.45 -28.01
C PRO A 371 -11.20 12.40 -27.59
N LYS A 372 -10.91 11.71 -26.47
CA LYS A 372 -9.56 11.57 -25.92
C LYS A 372 -8.62 10.84 -26.91
N GLY A 373 -7.37 11.31 -27.02
CA GLY A 373 -6.32 10.66 -27.82
C GLY A 373 -6.34 10.99 -29.33
N LYS A 374 -7.02 12.06 -29.75
CA LYS A 374 -7.04 12.52 -31.14
C LYS A 374 -6.51 13.95 -31.26
N SER A 375 -5.84 14.26 -32.36
CA SER A 375 -5.32 15.61 -32.64
C SER A 375 -6.46 16.60 -32.84
N LEU A 376 -6.19 17.88 -32.58
CA LEU A 376 -7.16 18.97 -32.77
C LEU A 376 -7.65 19.05 -34.22
N ASP A 377 -6.78 18.78 -35.19
CA ASP A 377 -7.12 18.77 -36.62
C ASP A 377 -8.17 17.70 -36.95
N GLN A 378 -8.02 16.49 -36.39
CA GLN A 378 -8.97 15.40 -36.60
C GLN A 378 -10.32 15.68 -35.90
N CYS A 379 -10.28 16.39 -34.77
CA CYS A 379 -11.48 16.82 -34.07
C CYS A 379 -12.23 17.92 -34.83
N ALA A 380 -11.51 18.88 -35.42
CA ALA A 380 -12.07 19.91 -36.28
C ALA A 380 -12.72 19.30 -37.54
N GLU A 381 -12.07 18.31 -38.16
CA GLU A 381 -12.62 17.62 -39.34
C GLU A 381 -13.89 16.82 -39.01
N VAL A 382 -13.94 16.15 -37.86
CA VAL A 382 -15.14 15.42 -37.38
C VAL A 382 -16.31 16.39 -37.12
N LEU A 383 -16.04 17.56 -36.53
CA LEU A 383 -17.07 18.58 -36.30
C LEU A 383 -17.58 19.20 -37.61
N GLN A 384 -16.70 19.42 -38.60
CA GLN A 384 -17.09 19.91 -39.91
C GLN A 384 -17.93 18.89 -40.68
N LYS A 385 -17.55 17.61 -40.65
CA LYS A 385 -18.34 16.52 -41.26
C LYS A 385 -19.72 16.37 -40.62
N LYS A 386 -19.81 16.57 -39.31
CA LYS A 386 -21.09 16.56 -38.56
C LYS A 386 -21.99 17.75 -38.93
N LYS A 387 -21.42 18.94 -39.11
CA LYS A 387 -22.16 20.13 -39.60
C LYS A 387 -22.65 19.99 -41.05
N GLN A 388 -21.97 19.18 -41.87
CA GLN A 388 -22.33 18.93 -43.27
C GLN A 388 -23.36 17.79 -43.46
N GLY A 389 -23.93 17.23 -42.39
CA GLY A 389 -25.08 16.32 -42.48
C GLY A 389 -24.83 14.98 -43.20
N LYS A 390 -23.58 14.55 -43.38
CA LYS A 390 -23.26 13.25 -44.03
C LYS A 390 -22.92 12.17 -43.01
N LEU A 391 -23.87 11.77 -42.17
CA LEU A 391 -23.88 10.45 -41.52
C LEU A 391 -25.33 10.07 -41.22
N ASP A 392 -25.85 9.12 -42.00
CA ASP A 392 -27.16 8.49 -41.84
C ASP A 392 -27.07 7.41 -40.73
N PRO A 393 -27.83 7.48 -39.62
CA PRO A 393 -27.78 6.51 -38.54
C PRO A 393 -28.83 5.41 -38.78
N SER A 394 -28.63 4.54 -39.76
CA SER A 394 -29.50 3.38 -39.96
C SER A 394 -28.74 2.15 -40.47
N LYS A 395 -28.24 1.34 -39.53
CA LYS A 395 -28.19 -0.13 -39.60
C LYS A 395 -27.59 -0.72 -38.33
N SER A 396 -28.48 -1.03 -37.39
CA SER A 396 -28.25 -2.07 -36.40
C SER A 396 -28.00 -3.40 -37.11
N ARG A 397 -26.85 -4.04 -36.84
CA ARG A 397 -26.68 -5.46 -37.15
C ARG A 397 -26.52 -6.24 -35.85
N LYS A 398 -27.64 -6.88 -35.47
CA LYS A 398 -27.68 -8.06 -34.61
C LYS A 398 -26.67 -9.09 -35.13
N CYS A 399 -25.71 -9.51 -34.31
CA CYS A 399 -24.98 -10.75 -34.52
C CYS A 399 -25.73 -11.87 -33.78
N ARG A 400 -26.33 -12.77 -34.57
CA ARG A 400 -26.94 -14.02 -34.13
C ARG A 400 -25.88 -15.11 -34.20
N ALA A 401 -25.83 -15.94 -33.17
CA ALA A 401 -24.95 -17.11 -33.03
C ALA A 401 -25.31 -18.28 -33.99
N LYS A 402 -24.44 -19.31 -33.98
CA LYS A 402 -24.35 -20.58 -34.75
C LYS A 402 -23.57 -20.48 -36.08
N GLY A 403 -22.69 -21.39 -36.46
CA GLY A 403 -22.35 -22.74 -35.97
C GLY A 403 -21.74 -23.52 -37.15
N ASN A 404 -20.84 -24.47 -36.86
CA ASN A 404 -20.08 -25.34 -37.78
C ASN A 404 -20.82 -25.82 -39.06
N SER A 405 -20.10 -25.91 -40.19
CA SER A 405 -19.71 -27.18 -40.84
C SER A 405 -19.10 -27.00 -42.25
N SER A 406 -18.01 -27.76 -42.46
CA SER A 406 -17.53 -28.43 -43.69
C SER A 406 -17.47 -27.71 -45.05
N GLY A 407 -16.24 -27.66 -45.60
CA GLY A 407 -15.94 -28.41 -46.83
C GLY A 407 -15.81 -27.64 -48.16
N ARG A 408 -14.59 -27.75 -48.73
CA ARG A 408 -14.15 -27.58 -50.14
C ARG A 408 -13.79 -26.19 -50.66
N PHE A 409 -12.47 -26.03 -50.89
CA PHE A 409 -11.82 -25.04 -51.77
C PHE A 409 -12.25 -25.24 -53.25
N PRO A 410 -12.13 -24.21 -54.14
CA PRO A 410 -10.82 -23.87 -54.74
C PRO A 410 -10.52 -22.37 -54.95
N ALA A 411 -9.21 -22.09 -54.87
CA ALA A 411 -8.40 -21.19 -55.69
C ALA A 411 -8.78 -19.70 -55.89
N GLY A 412 -7.85 -18.82 -55.44
CA GLY A 412 -7.51 -17.58 -56.15
C GLY A 412 -7.76 -16.27 -55.40
N GLY A 413 -6.81 -15.82 -54.57
CA GLY A 413 -6.89 -14.50 -53.91
C GLY A 413 -5.64 -14.12 -53.13
N ARG A 414 -4.77 -13.34 -53.79
CA ARG A 414 -3.49 -12.73 -53.41
C ARG A 414 -3.24 -12.42 -51.91
N LYS A 415 -2.04 -12.78 -51.43
CA LYS A 415 -1.47 -12.35 -50.13
C LYS A 415 -1.05 -10.87 -50.18
N PRO A 416 -1.12 -10.12 -49.07
CA PRO A 416 -0.72 -8.71 -49.02
C PRO A 416 0.79 -8.53 -49.32
N PRO A 417 1.22 -7.34 -49.81
CA PRO A 417 2.61 -7.09 -50.15
C PRO A 417 3.49 -7.16 -48.89
N ARG A 418 4.59 -7.92 -48.98
CA ARG A 418 5.62 -8.03 -47.95
C ARG A 418 6.30 -6.68 -47.76
N ASN A 419 6.38 -6.19 -46.53
CA ASN A 419 7.12 -4.97 -46.20
C ASN A 419 8.61 -5.28 -46.06
N VAL A 420 9.47 -4.27 -46.23
CA VAL A 420 10.93 -4.37 -46.05
C VAL A 420 11.29 -4.94 -44.66
N PHE A 421 10.45 -4.68 -43.67
CA PHE A 421 10.55 -5.23 -42.32
C PHE A 421 10.24 -6.73 -42.25
N ASP A 422 9.34 -7.27 -43.08
CA ASP A 422 9.12 -8.72 -43.18
C ASP A 422 10.33 -9.42 -43.80
N PHE A 423 10.97 -8.78 -44.78
CA PHE A 423 12.20 -9.28 -45.39
C PHE A 423 13.38 -9.26 -44.41
N LEU A 424 13.53 -8.19 -43.62
CA LEU A 424 14.53 -8.11 -42.55
C LEU A 424 14.28 -9.16 -41.47
N ASN A 425 13.03 -9.37 -41.07
CA ASN A 425 12.66 -10.39 -40.08
C ASN A 425 12.91 -11.82 -40.59
N GLU A 426 12.74 -12.07 -41.88
CA GLU A 426 13.00 -13.37 -42.52
C GLU A 426 14.51 -13.62 -42.72
N LYS A 427 15.31 -12.57 -42.95
CA LYS A 427 16.77 -12.67 -43.14
C LYS A 427 17.59 -12.62 -41.85
N LEU A 428 17.13 -11.94 -40.80
CA LEU A 428 17.79 -11.90 -39.48
C LEU A 428 17.45 -13.12 -38.61
N ARG A 429 16.38 -13.86 -38.93
CA ARG A 429 16.04 -15.15 -38.28
C ARG A 429 16.59 -16.38 -39.03
N GLY A 430 17.62 -16.20 -39.86
CA GLY A 430 18.22 -17.27 -40.64
C GLY A 430 18.98 -18.28 -39.78
N LYS A 431 18.48 -19.52 -39.75
CA LYS A 431 19.20 -20.81 -39.62
C LYS A 431 20.40 -20.84 -38.64
N SER A 432 20.13 -21.19 -37.39
CA SER A 432 21.11 -21.90 -36.54
C SER A 432 20.51 -23.22 -36.05
N THR A 433 21.01 -24.30 -36.61
CA THR A 433 21.07 -25.61 -35.96
C THR A 433 22.12 -25.54 -34.85
N GLY A 434 21.76 -25.90 -33.62
CA GLY A 434 22.71 -26.19 -32.53
C GLY A 434 22.70 -25.21 -31.35
N GLU A 435 22.11 -25.68 -30.25
CA GLU A 435 22.47 -25.48 -28.81
C GLU A 435 22.57 -24.08 -28.15
N LYS A 436 21.74 -23.95 -27.09
CA LYS A 436 21.73 -23.08 -25.89
C LYS A 436 22.65 -21.84 -25.84
N ALA A 437 22.03 -20.66 -25.65
CA ALA A 437 22.18 -19.77 -24.47
C ALA A 437 21.38 -18.45 -24.63
N GLY A 438 20.70 -18.04 -23.56
CA GLY A 438 20.54 -16.62 -23.14
C GLY A 438 19.57 -15.70 -23.90
N GLY A 439 18.49 -15.30 -23.23
CA GLY A 439 17.78 -14.03 -23.49
C GLY A 439 16.37 -14.15 -24.07
N MET A 440 15.38 -14.47 -23.21
CA MET A 440 13.96 -14.28 -23.57
C MET A 440 13.63 -12.79 -23.51
N ALA A 441 13.62 -12.11 -24.66
CA ALA A 441 12.93 -10.85 -24.82
C ALA A 441 11.41 -11.11 -24.83
N VAL A 442 10.70 -10.49 -23.88
CA VAL A 442 9.24 -10.54 -23.75
C VAL A 442 8.59 -9.87 -24.97
N PRO A 443 7.55 -10.44 -25.59
CA PRO A 443 6.83 -9.75 -26.65
C PRO A 443 5.99 -8.62 -26.03
N GLU A 444 6.18 -7.41 -26.54
CA GLU A 444 5.39 -6.24 -26.18
C GLU A 444 3.93 -6.48 -26.59
N ARG A 445 3.06 -6.79 -25.61
CA ARG A 445 1.64 -7.07 -25.82
C ARG A 445 0.80 -5.83 -25.55
N ASN A 446 -0.19 -5.65 -26.42
CA ASN A 446 -1.18 -4.57 -26.42
C ASN A 446 -1.90 -4.46 -25.06
N SER A 447 -2.12 -3.23 -24.59
CA SER A 447 -2.62 -2.85 -23.25
C SER A 447 -3.97 -3.44 -22.82
N LYS A 448 -4.68 -4.13 -23.73
CA LYS A 448 -5.97 -4.78 -23.47
C LYS A 448 -5.87 -6.28 -23.14
N GLU A 449 -4.75 -6.95 -23.43
CA GLU A 449 -4.56 -8.38 -23.07
C GLU A 449 -4.07 -8.58 -21.63
N ILE A 450 -3.63 -7.53 -20.96
CA ILE A 450 -3.09 -7.57 -19.60
C ILE A 450 -4.19 -7.95 -18.58
N TYR A 451 -5.43 -7.50 -18.79
CA TYR A 451 -6.55 -7.76 -17.87
C TYR A 451 -7.12 -9.19 -17.93
N HIS A 452 -6.79 -9.98 -18.95
CA HIS A 452 -7.13 -11.41 -19.02
C HIS A 452 -5.91 -12.33 -18.89
N ALA A 453 -4.71 -11.76 -18.80
CA ALA A 453 -3.49 -12.53 -18.59
C ALA A 453 -3.49 -13.22 -17.21
N SER A 454 -4.13 -12.66 -16.18
CA SER A 454 -4.09 -13.19 -14.80
C SER A 454 -4.56 -14.65 -14.66
N LYS A 455 -5.64 -15.05 -15.34
CA LYS A 455 -6.13 -16.44 -15.29
C LYS A 455 -5.23 -17.41 -16.06
N SER A 456 -4.65 -16.96 -17.18
CA SER A 456 -3.74 -17.78 -17.99
C SER A 456 -2.36 -17.89 -17.36
N THR A 457 -1.86 -16.83 -16.74
CA THR A 457 -0.59 -16.82 -16.01
C THR A 457 -0.69 -17.61 -14.71
N ARG A 458 -1.80 -17.51 -13.97
CA ARG A 458 -2.04 -18.35 -12.78
C ARG A 458 -2.03 -19.83 -13.11
N ARG A 459 -2.75 -20.25 -14.16
CA ARG A 459 -2.72 -21.65 -14.62
C ARG A 459 -1.31 -22.08 -15.02
N ALA A 460 -0.55 -21.21 -15.69
CA ALA A 460 0.83 -21.50 -16.04
C ALA A 460 1.74 -21.62 -14.81
N LEU A 461 1.55 -20.79 -13.78
CA LEU A 461 2.26 -20.86 -12.51
C LEU A 461 1.94 -22.17 -11.77
N SER A 462 0.65 -22.53 -11.63
CA SER A 462 0.25 -23.79 -10.99
C SER A 462 0.81 -25.02 -11.72
N VAL A 463 0.86 -25.00 -13.07
CA VAL A 463 1.49 -26.09 -13.84
C VAL A 463 2.99 -26.16 -13.58
N ARG A 464 3.70 -25.03 -13.49
CA ARG A 464 5.13 -25.01 -13.17
C ARG A 464 5.40 -25.54 -11.77
N LEU A 465 4.61 -25.13 -10.78
CA LEU A 465 4.72 -25.62 -9.41
C LEU A 465 4.58 -27.14 -9.37
N PHE A 466 3.55 -27.68 -10.02
CA PHE A 466 3.37 -29.14 -10.12
C PHE A 466 4.56 -29.84 -10.78
N GLN A 467 5.10 -29.30 -11.89
CA GLN A 467 6.28 -29.85 -12.56
C GLN A 467 7.54 -29.78 -11.68
N THR A 468 7.69 -28.75 -10.85
CA THR A 468 8.81 -28.63 -9.91
C THR A 468 8.66 -29.65 -8.78
N MET A 469 7.46 -29.80 -8.20
CA MET A 469 7.19 -30.83 -7.18
C MET A 469 7.46 -32.25 -7.69
N GLU A 470 7.05 -32.56 -8.92
CA GLU A 470 7.34 -33.88 -9.53
C GLU A 470 8.85 -34.12 -9.65
N LYS A 471 9.63 -33.09 -10.03
CA LYS A 471 11.09 -33.18 -10.10
C LYS A 471 11.72 -33.35 -8.72
N ILE A 472 11.20 -32.69 -7.69
CA ILE A 472 11.64 -32.85 -6.30
C ILE A 472 11.42 -34.31 -5.85
N GLU A 473 10.25 -34.88 -6.12
CA GLU A 473 9.97 -36.28 -5.78
C GLU A 473 10.92 -37.24 -6.54
N GLN A 474 11.20 -36.96 -7.81
CA GLN A 474 12.15 -37.74 -8.61
C GLN A 474 13.58 -37.65 -8.08
N THR A 475 14.06 -36.46 -7.70
CA THR A 475 15.41 -36.29 -7.13
C THR A 475 15.52 -36.89 -5.74
N GLN A 476 14.49 -36.79 -4.91
CA GLN A 476 14.43 -37.47 -3.61
C GLN A 476 14.51 -39.00 -3.76
N LYS A 477 13.75 -39.59 -4.70
CA LYS A 477 13.83 -41.03 -5.02
C LYS A 477 15.23 -41.41 -5.53
N ALA A 478 15.86 -40.57 -6.35
CA ALA A 478 17.22 -40.80 -6.84
C ALA A 478 18.24 -40.77 -5.69
N ILE A 479 18.11 -39.85 -4.73
CA ILE A 479 18.97 -39.77 -3.54
C ILE A 479 18.86 -41.07 -2.73
N ILE A 480 17.65 -41.56 -2.47
CA ILE A 480 17.43 -42.84 -1.76
C ILE A 480 18.09 -43.99 -2.53
N GLY A 481 17.92 -44.03 -3.85
CA GLY A 481 18.55 -45.06 -4.69
C GLY A 481 20.08 -45.03 -4.66
N ILE A 482 20.68 -43.83 -4.68
CA ILE A 482 22.14 -43.65 -4.60
C ILE A 482 22.65 -44.05 -3.22
N ARG A 483 21.95 -43.70 -2.13
CA ARG A 483 22.30 -44.11 -0.75
C ARG A 483 22.31 -45.62 -0.61
N GLN A 484 21.27 -46.30 -1.09
CA GLN A 484 21.24 -47.77 -1.09
C GLN A 484 22.35 -48.40 -1.95
N ALA A 485 22.75 -47.74 -3.05
CA ALA A 485 23.86 -48.21 -3.88
C ALA A 485 25.23 -48.00 -3.19
N LEU A 486 25.37 -46.94 -2.39
CA LEU A 486 26.54 -46.71 -1.54
C LEU A 486 26.64 -47.82 -0.51
N GLU A 487 25.59 -48.09 0.27
CA GLU A 487 25.54 -49.15 1.28
C GLU A 487 25.99 -50.52 0.74
N ARG A 488 25.60 -50.85 -0.50
CA ARG A 488 25.96 -52.13 -1.15
C ARG A 488 27.42 -52.20 -1.62
N ASN A 489 28.07 -51.06 -1.85
CA ASN A 489 29.43 -50.95 -2.39
C ASN A 489 30.49 -50.60 -1.33
N ILE A 490 30.09 -50.34 -0.08
CA ILE A 490 31.02 -50.11 1.04
C ILE A 490 32.05 -51.24 1.11
N GLY A 491 33.33 -50.87 1.07
CA GLY A 491 34.47 -51.79 1.23
C GLY A 491 34.86 -52.63 0.01
N ARG A 492 34.13 -52.59 -1.12
CA ARG A 492 34.46 -53.40 -2.33
C ARG A 492 35.12 -52.61 -3.46
N HIS A 493 34.66 -51.40 -3.73
CA HIS A 493 35.12 -50.60 -4.87
C HIS A 493 35.28 -49.11 -4.50
N SER A 494 36.47 -48.73 -4.01
CA SER A 494 36.78 -47.35 -3.57
C SER A 494 36.53 -46.27 -4.62
N VAL A 495 36.82 -46.54 -5.91
CA VAL A 495 36.57 -45.57 -6.99
C VAL A 495 35.07 -45.44 -7.28
N ALA A 496 34.30 -46.52 -7.18
CA ALA A 496 32.87 -46.51 -7.42
C ALA A 496 32.11 -45.83 -6.27
N THR A 497 32.56 -45.99 -5.03
CA THR A 497 31.99 -45.28 -3.87
C THR A 497 32.23 -43.79 -3.98
N ALA A 498 33.44 -43.34 -4.34
CA ALA A 498 33.74 -41.92 -4.55
C ALA A 498 32.85 -41.28 -5.65
N GLN A 499 32.64 -41.98 -6.77
CA GLN A 499 31.74 -41.51 -7.84
C GLN A 499 30.26 -41.47 -7.40
N LEU A 500 29.82 -42.37 -6.52
CA LEU A 500 28.45 -42.38 -5.99
C LEU A 500 28.25 -41.28 -4.94
N GLU A 501 29.26 -40.99 -4.12
CA GLU A 501 29.28 -39.87 -3.17
C GLU A 501 29.20 -38.52 -3.91
N GLU A 502 29.98 -38.36 -4.99
CA GLU A 502 29.91 -37.16 -5.83
C GLU A 502 28.52 -37.00 -6.47
N LYS A 503 27.92 -38.10 -6.95
CA LYS A 503 26.54 -38.08 -7.48
C LYS A 503 25.51 -37.75 -6.41
N LEU A 504 25.69 -38.22 -5.18
CA LEU A 504 24.83 -37.89 -4.04
C LEU A 504 24.92 -36.40 -3.72
N ALA A 505 26.12 -35.84 -3.63
CA ALA A 505 26.32 -34.41 -3.39
C ALA A 505 25.68 -33.55 -4.48
N ASN A 506 25.83 -33.94 -5.74
CA ASN A 506 25.18 -33.26 -6.88
C ASN A 506 23.65 -33.37 -6.82
N ALA A 507 23.10 -34.52 -6.43
CA ALA A 507 21.66 -34.70 -6.29
C ALA A 507 21.09 -33.87 -5.12
N HIS A 508 21.80 -33.78 -3.99
CA HIS A 508 21.44 -32.88 -2.88
C HIS A 508 21.46 -31.42 -3.32
N LYS A 509 22.47 -30.97 -4.07
CA LYS A 509 22.53 -29.61 -4.61
C LYS A 509 21.37 -29.31 -5.57
N GLN A 510 21.00 -30.27 -6.42
CA GLN A 510 19.85 -30.16 -7.30
C GLN A 510 18.52 -30.10 -6.52
N LEU A 511 18.40 -30.88 -5.45
CA LEU A 511 17.24 -30.84 -4.58
C LEU A 511 17.08 -29.46 -3.95
N GLY A 512 18.14 -28.89 -3.37
CA GLY A 512 18.11 -27.53 -2.81
C GLY A 512 17.74 -26.46 -3.85
N GLN A 513 18.26 -26.57 -5.08
CA GLN A 513 17.87 -25.68 -6.18
C GLN A 513 16.38 -25.79 -6.55
N LEU A 514 15.83 -27.01 -6.57
CA LEU A 514 14.42 -27.23 -6.88
C LEU A 514 13.51 -26.77 -5.73
N GLN A 515 13.90 -26.98 -4.47
CA GLN A 515 13.19 -26.47 -3.29
C GLN A 515 13.17 -24.94 -3.27
N ALA A 516 14.29 -24.29 -3.57
CA ALA A 516 14.33 -22.83 -3.73
C ALA A 516 13.41 -22.33 -4.87
N GLN A 517 13.34 -23.07 -5.98
CA GLN A 517 12.40 -22.77 -7.07
C GLN A 517 10.95 -22.98 -6.67
N GLU A 518 10.65 -24.00 -5.88
CA GLU A 518 9.32 -24.25 -5.33
C GLU A 518 8.89 -23.10 -4.42
N ALA A 519 9.71 -22.73 -3.44
CA ALA A 519 9.43 -21.61 -2.53
C ALA A 519 9.19 -20.31 -3.30
N SER A 520 10.01 -20.02 -4.33
CA SER A 520 9.80 -18.85 -5.19
C SER A 520 8.46 -18.87 -5.94
N LEU A 521 8.04 -20.04 -6.46
CA LEU A 521 6.76 -20.17 -7.17
C LEU A 521 5.57 -20.09 -6.22
N GLN A 522 5.70 -20.63 -5.01
CA GLN A 522 4.68 -20.51 -3.95
C GLN A 522 4.50 -19.04 -3.53
N ARG A 523 5.58 -18.28 -3.36
CA ARG A 523 5.54 -16.83 -3.13
C ARG A 523 4.81 -16.08 -4.24
N GLU A 524 5.15 -16.35 -5.50
CA GLU A 524 4.45 -15.74 -6.64
C GLU A 524 2.95 -16.06 -6.64
N GLN A 525 2.57 -17.27 -6.24
CA GLN A 525 1.17 -17.66 -6.13
C GLN A 525 0.44 -16.93 -5.00
N LYS A 526 1.04 -16.84 -3.80
CA LYS A 526 0.50 -16.08 -2.66
C LYS A 526 0.36 -14.60 -3.02
N LYS A 527 1.37 -13.97 -3.64
CA LYS A 527 1.30 -12.60 -4.17
C LYS A 527 0.17 -12.42 -5.19
N ALA A 528 -0.02 -13.37 -6.09
CA ALA A 528 -1.13 -13.32 -7.04
C ALA A 528 -2.50 -13.45 -6.36
N ASP A 529 -2.59 -14.23 -5.28
CA ASP A 529 -3.79 -14.36 -4.45
C ASP A 529 -4.07 -13.09 -3.64
N THR A 530 -3.06 -12.43 -3.07
CA THR A 530 -3.23 -11.15 -2.39
C THR A 530 -3.58 -10.02 -3.35
N HIS A 531 -2.92 -9.95 -4.52
CA HIS A 531 -3.32 -9.05 -5.60
C HIS A 531 -4.80 -9.27 -5.98
N LYS A 532 -5.23 -10.53 -6.12
CA LYS A 532 -6.63 -10.84 -6.41
C LYS A 532 -7.55 -10.34 -5.29
N LYS A 533 -7.24 -10.62 -4.02
CA LYS A 533 -8.01 -10.12 -2.87
C LYS A 533 -8.10 -8.59 -2.87
N MET A 534 -7.07 -7.89 -3.33
CA MET A 534 -7.04 -6.42 -3.39
C MET A 534 -7.73 -5.81 -4.62
N THR A 535 -7.95 -6.60 -5.68
CA THR A 535 -8.47 -6.09 -6.97
C THR A 535 -9.85 -6.61 -7.33
N GLU A 536 -10.25 -7.77 -6.81
CA GLU A 536 -11.60 -8.31 -6.91
C GLU A 536 -12.34 -8.02 -5.60
N PHE A 537 -13.18 -6.98 -5.62
CA PHE A 537 -14.18 -6.67 -4.60
C PHE A 537 -15.49 -6.33 -5.27
#